data_AF-A0A839UIN9-F1
#
_entry.id   AF-A0A839UIN9-F1
#
_cell.length_a   1.000
_cell.length_b   1.000
_cell.length_c   1.000
_cell.angle_alpha   90.00
_cell.angle_beta   90.00
_cell.angle_gamma   90.00
#
_symmetry.space_group_name_H-M   'P 1'
#
loop_
_entity.id
_entity.type
_entity.pdbx_description
1 polymer ?
#
loop_
_entity_poly.entity_id
_entity_poly.type
_entity_poly.pdbx_seq_one_letter_code
_entity_poly.pdbx_strand_id
1 'polypeptide(L)'
;MARHLNIDGDEQARGIEGHGGEQRAVLVYQLQSYRFWEQFLSRDPMESGQFGENLTVDGILDDDVCIGDRISFWTGAFQRAVRTALPCHRTS
;
A
#
# COMPACT_ATOMS: atom_id res chain seq x y z
N MET A 1 -0.27 -16.24 -0.88
CA MET A 1 0.68 -16.07 0.23
C MET A 1 1.63 -14.92 -0.08
N ALA A 2 2.17 -14.24 0.93
CA ALA A 2 3.21 -13.22 0.69
C ALA A 2 4.55 -13.89 0.37
N ARG A 3 5.24 -13.40 -0.67
CA ARG A 3 6.58 -13.81 -1.10
C ARG A 3 7.55 -12.65 -0.96
N HIS A 4 8.82 -12.91 -1.28
CA HIS A 4 9.89 -11.91 -1.19
C HIS A 4 9.68 -10.70 -2.14
N LEU A 5 9.04 -10.90 -3.29
CA LEU A 5 8.91 -9.86 -4.33
C LEU A 5 7.46 -9.38 -4.56
N ASN A 6 6.46 -10.11 -4.08
CA ASN A 6 5.02 -9.81 -4.25
C ASN A 6 4.14 -10.73 -3.39
N ILE A 7 2.82 -10.62 -3.50
CA ILE A 7 1.84 -11.59 -2.98
C ILE A 7 1.40 -12.52 -4.12
N ASP A 8 1.13 -13.80 -3.84
CA ASP A 8 0.58 -14.72 -4.86
C ASP A 8 -0.69 -14.14 -5.50
N GLY A 9 -0.70 -14.04 -6.83
CA GLY A 9 -1.80 -13.46 -7.60
C GLY A 9 -1.73 -11.94 -7.78
N ASP A 10 -0.72 -11.27 -7.21
CA ASP A 10 -0.48 -9.84 -7.42
C ASP A 10 0.17 -9.57 -8.79
N GLU A 11 -0.41 -8.62 -9.52
CA GLU A 11 0.11 -8.14 -10.79
C GLU A 11 0.78 -6.78 -10.59
N GLN A 12 2.11 -6.75 -10.69
CA GLN A 12 2.86 -5.50 -10.64
C GLN A 12 2.84 -4.82 -12.01
N ALA A 13 2.16 -3.67 -12.11
CA ALA A 13 2.03 -2.93 -13.36
C ALA A 13 3.42 -2.61 -13.95
N ARG A 14 3.68 -3.12 -15.17
CA ARG A 14 4.96 -3.07 -15.90
C ARG A 14 6.11 -3.92 -15.32
N GLY A 15 5.81 -4.93 -14.51
CA GLY A 15 6.80 -5.87 -13.98
C GLY A 15 7.84 -5.21 -13.06
N ILE A 16 8.94 -5.93 -12.80
CA ILE A 16 10.01 -5.52 -11.87
C ILE A 16 10.69 -4.20 -12.30
N GLU A 17 10.74 -3.89 -13.61
CA GLU A 17 11.33 -2.65 -14.13
C GLU A 17 10.46 -1.40 -13.87
N GLY A 18 9.17 -1.60 -13.60
CA GLY A 18 8.20 -0.53 -13.37
C GLY A 18 7.83 -0.40 -11.89
N HIS A 19 6.60 -0.78 -11.56
CA HIS A 19 6.07 -0.70 -10.20
C HIS A 19 6.45 -1.89 -9.32
N GLY A 20 7.21 -2.85 -9.84
CA GLY A 20 7.66 -4.02 -9.09
C GLY A 20 9.04 -3.93 -8.45
N GLY A 21 9.50 -5.06 -7.93
CA GLY A 21 10.79 -5.23 -7.27
C GLY A 21 10.71 -5.25 -5.74
N GLU A 22 11.79 -5.66 -5.08
CA GLU A 22 11.84 -5.91 -3.63
C GLU A 22 11.39 -4.69 -2.79
N GLN A 23 11.75 -3.49 -3.23
CA GLN A 23 11.39 -2.24 -2.56
C GLN A 23 9.96 -1.74 -2.86
N ARG A 24 9.20 -2.48 -3.69
CA ARG A 24 7.82 -2.19 -4.11
C ARG A 24 6.96 -3.46 -4.09
N ALA A 25 7.37 -4.44 -3.28
CA ALA A 25 6.75 -5.77 -3.26
C ALA A 25 5.32 -5.75 -2.73
N VAL A 26 5.01 -4.82 -1.82
CA VAL A 26 3.69 -4.62 -1.24
C VAL A 26 3.46 -3.12 -1.14
N LEU A 27 2.34 -2.65 -1.68
CA LEU A 27 1.83 -1.29 -1.43
C LEU A 27 0.83 -1.34 -0.27
N VAL A 28 1.10 -0.53 0.76
CA VAL A 28 0.22 -0.36 1.91
C VAL A 28 -0.42 1.03 1.82
N TYR A 29 -1.73 1.10 2.07
CA TYR A 29 -2.44 2.37 2.12
C TYR A 29 -3.36 2.43 3.34
N GLN A 30 -3.51 3.61 3.93
CA GLN A 30 -4.26 3.77 5.17
C GLN A 30 -5.73 4.07 4.92
N LEU A 31 -6.60 3.46 5.72
CA LEU A 31 -8.05 3.70 5.68
C LEU A 31 -8.41 5.16 6.03
N GLN A 32 -7.57 5.84 6.82
CA GLN A 32 -7.80 7.24 7.13
C GLN A 32 -7.61 8.15 5.91
N SER A 33 -6.67 7.83 5.01
CA SER A 33 -6.55 8.55 3.74
C SER A 33 -7.79 8.36 2.87
N TYR A 34 -8.37 7.18 2.85
CA TYR A 34 -9.66 6.94 2.17
C TYR A 34 -10.75 7.87 2.68
N ARG A 35 -10.94 7.93 4.00
CA ARG A 35 -11.92 8.84 4.62
C ARG A 35 -11.66 10.31 4.33
N PHE A 36 -10.38 10.70 4.30
CA PHE A 36 -9.99 12.06 3.91
C PHE A 36 -10.41 12.36 2.47
N TRP A 37 -10.15 11.45 1.52
CA TRP A 37 -10.49 11.63 0.11
C TRP A 37 -12.00 11.60 -0.15
N GLU A 38 -12.74 10.72 0.50
CA GLU A 38 -14.22 10.69 0.45
C GLU A 38 -14.81 12.05 0.82
N GLN A 39 -14.32 12.63 1.92
CA GLN A 39 -14.75 13.95 2.39
C GLN A 39 -14.28 15.07 1.45
N PHE A 40 -13.00 15.10 1.11
CA PHE A 40 -12.41 16.15 0.28
C PHE A 40 -13.02 16.21 -1.12
N LEU A 41 -13.32 15.04 -1.71
CA LEU A 41 -13.90 14.93 -3.04
C LEU A 41 -15.44 14.88 -3.03
N SER A 42 -16.07 14.82 -1.85
CA SER A 42 -17.51 14.66 -1.68
C SER A 42 -18.06 13.46 -2.47
N ARG A 43 -17.41 12.30 -2.31
CA ARG A 43 -17.77 11.06 -3.00
C ARG A 43 -18.36 10.03 -2.04
N ASP A 44 -19.08 9.08 -2.61
CA ASP A 44 -19.52 7.87 -1.91
C ASP A 44 -18.31 7.10 -1.34
N PRO A 45 -18.54 6.23 -0.34
CA PRO A 45 -17.48 5.43 0.27
C PRO A 45 -16.62 4.73 -0.78
N MET A 46 -15.32 4.94 -0.66
CA MET A 46 -14.31 4.42 -1.54
C MET A 46 -13.92 3.00 -1.10
N GLU A 47 -13.71 2.11 -2.07
CA GLU A 47 -13.35 0.73 -1.79
C GLU A 47 -11.82 0.56 -1.68
N SER A 48 -11.42 -0.33 -0.78
CA SER A 48 -10.04 -0.82 -0.69
C SER A 48 -9.54 -1.36 -2.03
N GLY A 49 -8.31 -1.01 -2.40
CA GLY A 49 -7.64 -1.39 -3.65
C GLY A 49 -7.77 -0.34 -4.76
N GLN A 50 -8.59 0.71 -4.60
CA GLN A 50 -8.73 1.78 -5.59
C GLN A 50 -7.43 2.55 -5.88
N PHE A 51 -6.48 2.57 -4.95
CA PHE A 51 -5.16 3.18 -5.19
C PHE A 51 -4.12 2.16 -5.69
N GLY A 52 -4.55 0.94 -6.00
CA GLY A 52 -3.69 -0.17 -6.41
C GLY A 52 -2.91 -0.78 -5.25
N GLU A 53 -3.32 -0.53 -4.00
CA GLU A 53 -2.66 -1.09 -2.84
C GLU A 53 -3.00 -2.57 -2.64
N ASN A 54 -2.07 -3.30 -2.04
CA ASN A 54 -2.29 -4.69 -1.68
C ASN A 54 -2.91 -4.83 -0.29
N LEU A 55 -2.61 -3.90 0.62
CA LEU A 55 -3.05 -3.92 2.01
C LEU A 55 -3.60 -2.56 2.39
N THR A 56 -4.90 -2.51 2.72
CA THR A 56 -5.49 -1.37 3.42
C THR A 56 -5.35 -1.59 4.93
N VAL A 57 -4.75 -0.64 5.65
CA VAL A 57 -4.53 -0.74 7.10
C VAL A 57 -5.27 0.36 7.86
N ASP A 58 -5.64 0.09 9.11
CA ASP A 58 -6.21 1.07 10.03
C ASP A 58 -5.35 1.14 11.31
N GLY A 59 -5.26 2.31 11.91
CA GLY A 59 -4.51 2.55 13.15
C GLY A 59 -2.99 2.72 13.01
N ILE A 60 -2.46 2.80 11.79
CA ILE A 60 -1.06 3.19 11.50
C ILE A 60 -1.11 4.46 10.66
N LEU A 61 -0.66 5.59 11.22
CA LEU A 61 -0.59 6.87 10.51
C LEU A 61 0.71 6.95 9.71
N ASP A 62 0.68 7.66 8.57
CA ASP A 62 1.89 7.89 7.77
C ASP A 62 3.00 8.61 8.57
N ASP A 63 2.61 9.50 9.49
CA ASP A 63 3.55 10.25 10.34
C ASP A 63 4.20 9.38 11.44
N ASP A 64 3.64 8.20 11.71
CA ASP A 64 4.15 7.24 12.69
C ASP A 64 5.04 6.16 12.04
N VAL A 65 5.21 6.19 10.70
CA VAL A 65 5.99 5.18 9.96
C VAL A 65 7.23 5.80 9.34
N CYS A 66 8.40 5.35 9.80
CA CYS A 66 9.69 5.70 9.23
C CYS A 66 10.19 4.63 8.25
N ILE A 67 10.99 5.06 7.26
CA ILE A 67 11.74 4.12 6.42
C ILE A 67 12.65 3.28 7.32
N GLY A 68 12.53 1.96 7.20
CA GLY A 68 13.25 0.97 7.99
C GLY A 68 12.37 0.22 9.00
N ASP A 69 11.20 0.78 9.35
CA ASP A 69 10.30 0.19 10.34
C ASP A 69 9.75 -1.16 9.91
N ARG A 70 9.43 -1.98 10.91
CA ARG A 70 8.89 -3.33 10.72
C ARG A 70 7.45 -3.39 11.19
N ILE A 71 6.53 -3.46 10.24
CA ILE A 71 5.10 -3.62 10.47
C ILE A 71 4.84 -5.12 10.62
N SER A 72 4.33 -5.54 11.77
CA SER A 72 4.07 -6.95 12.07
C SER A 72 2.58 -7.24 12.06
N PHE A 73 2.20 -8.40 11.53
CA PHE A 73 0.83 -8.86 11.46
C PHE A 73 0.60 -10.00 12.45
N TRP A 74 -0.65 -10.20 12.90
CA TRP A 74 -1.00 -11.26 13.86
C TRP A 74 -0.67 -12.66 13.36
N THR A 75 -0.54 -12.83 12.03
CA THR A 75 -0.17 -14.09 11.37
C THR A 75 1.32 -14.42 11.55
N GLY A 76 2.12 -13.53 12.12
CA GLY A 76 3.58 -13.66 12.23
C GLY A 76 4.34 -13.16 11.00
N ALA A 77 3.63 -12.74 9.94
CA ALA A 77 4.23 -12.05 8.81
C ALA A 77 4.68 -10.64 9.22
N PHE A 78 5.64 -10.09 8.49
CA PHE A 78 6.04 -8.70 8.64
C PHE A 78 6.40 -8.07 7.31
N GLN A 79 6.25 -6.77 7.23
CA GLN A 79 6.70 -5.95 6.11
C GLN A 79 7.65 -4.88 6.64
N ARG A 80 8.68 -4.55 5.84
CA ARG A 80 9.57 -3.44 6.15
C ARG A 80 9.13 -2.22 5.34
N ALA A 81 8.99 -1.07 5.97
CA ALA A 81 8.80 0.18 5.27
C ALA A 81 10.09 0.52 4.52
N VAL A 82 10.06 0.45 3.19
CA VAL A 82 11.27 0.67 2.37
C VAL A 82 11.30 2.05 1.74
N ARG A 83 10.13 2.58 1.37
CA ARG A 83 9.99 3.89 0.74
C ARG A 83 8.55 4.36 0.76
N THR A 84 8.35 5.68 0.63
CA THR A 84 7.05 6.28 0.35
C THR A 84 6.61 5.98 -1.09
N ALA A 85 5.33 5.66 -1.26
CA ALA A 85 4.71 5.53 -2.57
C ALA A 85 4.61 6.91 -3.23
N LEU A 86 5.01 7.00 -4.51
CA LEU A 86 4.89 8.24 -5.27
C LEU A 86 3.63 8.19 -6.12
N PRO A 87 2.77 9.23 -6.08
CA PRO A 87 1.61 9.33 -6.96
C PRO A 87 2.02 9.19 -8.43
N CYS A 88 1.21 8.51 -9.22
CA CYS A 88 1.41 8.40 -10.65
C CYS A 88 0.13 8.75 -11.41
N HIS A 89 0.23 9.19 -12.65
CA HIS A 89 -0.93 9.59 -13.46
C HIS A 89 -1.95 8.45 -13.72
N ARG A 90 -1.62 7.21 -13.37
CA ARG A 90 -2.46 6.02 -13.58
C ARG A 90 -3.32 5.66 -12.37
N THR A 91 -3.12 6.29 -11.22
CA THR A 91 -4.12 6.23 -10.14
C THR A 91 -5.26 7.17 -10.55
N SER A 92 -6.26 6.64 -11.27
CA SER A 92 -7.43 7.36 -11.78
C SER A 92 -8.71 6.62 -11.43
#